data_AF-A0A674J5A6-F1
#
_entry.id   AF-A0A674J5A6-F1
#
_cell.length_a   1.000
_cell.length_b   1.000
_cell.length_c   1.000
_cell.angle_alpha   90.00
_cell.angle_beta   90.00
_cell.angle_gamma   90.00
#
_symmetry.space_group_name_H-M   'P 1'
#
loop_
_entity.id
_entity.type
_entity.pdbx_description
1 polymer ?
#
loop_
_entity_poly.entity_id
_entity_poly.type
_entity_poly.pdbx_seq_one_letter_code
_entity_poly.pdbx_strand_id
1 'polypeptide(L)'
;MTSALKALPNIHRACMIPACRVQASHPRSMSLWEHGLHLFRSAVGVVLPAPMLRRALVLKTDGCPRLVVRDRAFPVRRNLYLVGFGKAVLGMAAEAEEILGDHLIQGVVSVPHGIRACLQQAGMEEMLLKPHSRIQVIEGAKHNLPDREALRAASMIRELAEGLTADDLLLVLISGNVWNPRSRE
;
A
#
# COMPACT_ATOMS: atom_id res chain seq x y z
N MET A 1 37.95 50.25 -31.40
CA MET A 1 37.73 51.13 -32.59
C MET A 1 36.55 50.55 -33.36
N THR A 2 35.60 51.40 -33.84
CA THR A 2 34.65 51.16 -34.99
C THR A 2 33.76 49.89 -34.96
N SER A 3 32.55 49.76 -35.53
CA SER A 3 31.56 50.58 -36.28
C SER A 3 30.33 49.67 -36.53
N ALA A 4 29.05 50.06 -36.59
CA ALA A 4 28.34 51.29 -36.19
C ALA A 4 26.80 51.06 -36.20
N LEU A 5 26.07 51.96 -35.52
CA LEU A 5 24.71 52.47 -35.82
C LEU A 5 23.84 51.82 -36.93
N LYS A 6 22.59 51.47 -36.55
CA LYS A 6 21.30 51.70 -37.28
C LYS A 6 20.16 51.32 -36.31
N ALA A 7 19.38 52.25 -35.75
CA ALA A 7 18.33 53.10 -36.32
C ALA A 7 16.91 52.54 -36.00
N LEU A 8 16.04 53.42 -35.46
CA LEU A 8 14.70 53.13 -34.91
C LEU A 8 13.63 52.93 -36.00
N PRO A 9 12.41 52.44 -35.66
CA PRO A 9 11.35 53.40 -35.33
C PRO A 9 10.41 53.00 -34.17
N ASN A 10 9.80 54.02 -33.55
CA ASN A 10 8.67 53.90 -32.62
C ASN A 10 7.45 53.25 -33.29
N ILE A 11 6.75 52.36 -32.58
CA ILE A 11 5.31 52.13 -32.78
C ILE A 11 4.63 52.04 -31.41
N HIS A 12 3.72 52.97 -31.15
CA HIS A 12 2.81 52.89 -30.00
C HIS A 12 1.89 51.67 -30.13
N ARG A 13 1.90 50.79 -29.13
CA ARG A 13 0.73 49.96 -28.82
C ARG A 13 0.47 49.99 -27.32
N ALA A 14 -0.52 50.79 -26.93
CA ALA A 14 -1.15 50.63 -25.63
C ALA A 14 -1.81 49.25 -25.61
N CYS A 15 -1.16 48.27 -24.97
CA CYS A 15 -1.80 47.01 -24.66
C CYS A 15 -2.83 47.29 -23.56
N MET A 16 -4.08 47.49 -23.95
CA MET A 16 -5.20 47.42 -23.01
C MET A 16 -5.32 45.97 -22.54
N ILE A 17 -4.57 45.63 -21.49
CA ILE A 17 -4.77 44.39 -20.74
C ILE A 17 -6.20 44.48 -20.20
N PRO A 18 -7.12 43.59 -20.63
CA PRO A 18 -8.43 43.52 -19.97
C PRO A 18 -8.14 43.14 -18.53
N ALA A 19 -8.65 43.92 -17.57
CA ALA A 19 -8.54 43.58 -16.17
C ALA A 19 -9.26 42.25 -15.93
N CYS A 20 -8.49 41.16 -16.01
CA CYS A 20 -8.98 39.83 -15.74
C CYS A 20 -9.34 39.81 -14.26
N ARG A 21 -10.61 40.07 -13.95
CA ARG A 21 -11.18 39.80 -12.64
C ARG A 21 -11.07 38.30 -12.43
N VAL A 22 -9.95 37.88 -11.86
CA VAL A 22 -9.89 36.70 -11.03
C VAL A 22 -10.92 36.96 -9.94
N GLN A 23 -12.14 36.49 -10.17
CA GLN A 23 -13.10 36.33 -9.10
C GLN A 23 -12.42 35.37 -8.14
N ALA A 24 -11.91 35.90 -7.04
CA ALA A 24 -11.44 35.10 -5.92
C ALA A 24 -12.65 34.32 -5.43
N SER A 25 -12.81 33.11 -5.96
CA SER A 25 -13.78 32.14 -5.49
C SER A 25 -13.48 31.94 -4.02
N HIS A 26 -14.33 32.54 -3.17
CA HIS A 26 -14.25 32.30 -1.74
C HIS A 26 -14.30 30.78 -1.57
N PRO A 27 -13.27 30.15 -0.96
CA PRO A 27 -13.38 28.74 -0.63
C PRO A 27 -14.63 28.62 0.24
N ARG A 28 -15.61 27.80 -0.20
CA ARG A 28 -16.82 27.57 0.58
C ARG A 28 -16.35 27.11 1.96
N SER A 29 -16.65 27.90 2.98
CA SER A 29 -16.35 27.56 4.36
C SER A 29 -17.01 26.22 4.66
N MET A 30 -16.19 25.17 4.84
CA MET A 30 -16.68 23.85 5.18
C MET A 30 -17.43 23.94 6.51
N SER A 31 -18.59 23.30 6.59
CA SER A 31 -19.31 23.11 7.84
C SER A 31 -18.46 22.33 8.85
N LEU A 32 -18.79 22.45 10.14
CA LEU A 32 -18.17 21.63 11.19
C LEU A 32 -18.28 20.12 10.91
N TRP A 33 -19.40 19.71 10.31
CA TRP A 33 -19.63 18.33 9.88
C TRP A 33 -18.67 17.88 8.77
N GLU A 34 -18.52 18.69 7.72
CA GLU A 34 -17.59 18.41 6.62
C GLU A 34 -16.12 18.37 7.12
N HIS A 35 -15.75 19.27 8.03
CA HIS A 35 -14.44 19.21 8.70
C HIS A 35 -14.25 17.92 9.50
N GLY A 36 -15.23 17.52 10.31
CA GLY A 36 -15.18 16.27 11.08
C GLY A 36 -15.08 15.03 10.20
N LEU A 37 -15.89 14.97 9.14
CA LEU A 37 -15.86 13.89 8.16
C LEU A 37 -14.54 13.84 7.38
N HIS A 38 -13.97 15.00 7.03
CA HIS A 38 -12.64 15.09 6.42
C HIS A 38 -11.56 14.55 7.36
N LEU A 39 -11.51 15.02 8.61
CA LEU A 39 -10.56 14.53 9.62
C LEU A 39 -10.66 13.01 9.82
N PHE A 40 -11.87 12.47 9.95
CA PHE A 40 -12.09 11.03 10.04
C PHE A 40 -11.58 10.27 8.81
N ARG A 41 -11.93 10.72 7.60
CA ARG A 41 -11.48 10.09 6.35
C ARG A 41 -9.97 10.17 6.16
N SER A 42 -9.34 11.30 6.50
CA SER A 42 -7.89 11.43 6.50
C SER A 42 -7.24 10.47 7.50
N ALA A 43 -7.76 10.38 8.73
CA ALA A 43 -7.25 9.49 9.76
C ALA A 43 -7.37 8.00 9.37
N VAL A 44 -8.51 7.59 8.80
CA VAL A 44 -8.69 6.22 8.26
C VAL A 44 -7.76 5.99 7.08
N GLY A 45 -7.68 6.93 6.13
CA GLY A 45 -6.84 6.84 4.94
C GLY A 45 -5.37 6.60 5.25
N VAL A 46 -4.82 7.25 6.28
CA VAL A 46 -3.41 7.06 6.66
C VAL A 46 -3.10 5.75 7.39
N VAL A 47 -4.11 4.99 7.83
CA VAL A 47 -3.98 3.67 8.46
C VAL A 47 -4.47 2.52 7.57
N LEU A 48 -4.77 2.78 6.29
CA LEU A 48 -5.00 1.73 5.31
C LEU A 48 -3.70 0.96 5.03
N PRO A 49 -3.77 -0.34 4.63
CA PRO A 49 -2.59 -1.17 4.41
C PRO A 49 -1.55 -0.53 3.48
N ALA A 50 -1.98 -0.02 2.32
CA ALA A 50 -1.08 0.54 1.32
C ALA A 50 -0.26 1.76 1.83
N PRO A 51 -0.89 2.84 2.35
CA PRO A 51 -0.18 3.95 2.98
C PRO A 51 0.70 3.56 4.18
N MET A 52 0.31 2.57 4.97
CA MET A 52 1.15 2.10 6.08
C MET A 52 2.41 1.39 5.60
N LEU A 53 2.29 0.50 4.62
CA LEU A 53 3.41 -0.26 4.08
C LEU A 53 4.38 0.64 3.31
N ARG A 54 3.90 1.55 2.43
CA ARG A 54 4.78 2.50 1.70
C ARG A 54 5.56 3.46 2.60
N ARG A 55 5.14 3.67 3.86
CA ARG A 55 5.90 4.43 4.87
C ARG A 55 6.92 3.58 5.63
N ALA A 56 6.64 2.29 5.79
CA ALA A 56 7.46 1.37 6.57
C ALA A 56 8.52 0.65 5.73
N LEU A 57 8.22 0.38 4.46
CA LEU A 57 8.99 -0.42 3.52
C LEU A 57 9.35 0.42 2.28
N VAL A 58 10.63 0.50 1.97
CA VAL A 58 11.13 1.13 0.74
C VAL A 58 12.13 0.19 0.08
N LEU A 59 11.79 -0.35 -1.09
CA LEU A 59 12.75 -1.07 -1.92
C LEU A 59 13.64 -0.04 -2.65
N LYS A 60 14.94 -0.08 -2.35
CA LYS A 60 15.97 0.66 -3.05
C LYS A 60 16.62 -0.23 -4.10
N THR A 61 16.68 0.25 -5.34
CA THR A 61 17.24 -0.47 -6.50
C THR A 61 18.46 0.22 -7.10
N ASP A 62 18.89 1.34 -6.50
CA ASP A 62 20.11 2.07 -6.84
C ASP A 62 21.37 1.28 -6.43
N GLY A 63 22.03 0.67 -7.42
CA GLY A 63 23.24 -0.14 -7.21
C GLY A 63 22.92 -1.54 -6.68
N CYS A 64 23.28 -1.84 -5.44
CA CYS A 64 22.95 -3.11 -4.80
C CYS A 64 21.54 -3.03 -4.18
N PRO A 65 20.55 -3.82 -4.63
CA PRO A 65 19.18 -3.70 -4.13
C PRO A 65 19.06 -3.98 -2.62
N ARG A 66 18.26 -3.17 -1.92
CA ARG A 66 18.02 -3.29 -0.47
C ARG A 66 16.56 -2.99 -0.13
N LEU A 67 15.96 -3.83 0.71
CA LEU A 67 14.70 -3.49 1.39
C LEU A 67 15.04 -2.68 2.63
N VAL A 68 14.60 -1.42 2.66
CA VAL A 68 14.71 -0.55 3.83
C VAL A 68 13.42 -0.66 4.64
N VAL A 69 13.54 -1.09 5.90
CA VAL A 69 12.46 -1.17 6.88
C VAL A 69 12.73 -0.11 7.95
N ARG A 70 12.04 1.03 7.87
CA ARG A 70 12.32 2.25 8.65
C ARG A 70 13.79 2.69 8.52
N ASP A 71 14.60 2.45 9.55
CA ASP A 71 16.01 2.81 9.71
C ASP A 71 16.98 1.67 9.33
N ARG A 72 16.47 0.45 9.10
CA ARG A 72 17.28 -0.75 8.83
C ARG A 72 17.24 -1.12 7.37
N ALA A 73 18.38 -1.52 6.79
CA ALA A 73 18.47 -1.94 5.40
C ALA A 73 18.94 -3.40 5.28
N PHE A 74 18.18 -4.20 4.55
CA PHE A 74 18.46 -5.62 4.30
C PHE A 74 18.82 -5.81 2.81
N PRO A 75 19.92 -6.48 2.46
CA PRO A 75 20.27 -6.76 1.06
C PRO A 75 19.27 -7.73 0.44
N VAL A 76 18.78 -7.43 -0.77
CA VAL A 76 17.82 -8.30 -1.46
C VAL A 76 18.33 -8.73 -2.83
N ARG A 77 18.18 -10.03 -3.12
CA ARG A 77 18.79 -10.73 -4.27
C ARG A 77 17.85 -11.72 -4.94
N ARG A 78 16.53 -11.43 -4.91
CA ARG A 78 15.46 -12.38 -5.28
C ARG A 78 15.47 -13.60 -4.36
N ASN A 79 15.41 -13.29 -3.07
CA ASN A 79 15.53 -14.17 -1.89
C ASN A 79 14.48 -13.79 -0.81
N LEU A 80 13.45 -13.04 -1.19
CA LEU A 80 12.38 -12.61 -0.27
C LEU A 80 11.22 -13.59 -0.30
N TYR A 81 10.74 -13.92 0.89
CA TYR A 81 9.57 -14.74 1.13
C TYR A 81 8.59 -13.95 1.99
N LEU A 82 7.30 -14.17 1.81
CA LEU A 82 6.26 -13.46 2.54
C LEU A 82 5.33 -14.44 3.25
N VAL A 83 5.15 -14.26 4.55
CA VAL A 83 4.08 -14.94 5.30
C VAL A 83 3.23 -13.91 6.01
N GLY A 84 1.97 -14.25 6.29
CA GLY A 84 1.16 -13.36 7.10
C GLY A 84 -0.15 -13.95 7.58
N PHE A 85 -0.72 -13.33 8.62
CA PHE A 85 -1.98 -13.75 9.19
C PHE A 85 -2.81 -12.61 9.78
N GLY A 86 -4.12 -12.69 9.56
CA GLY A 86 -5.13 -11.79 10.15
C GLY A 86 -5.94 -10.98 9.13
N LYS A 87 -6.85 -10.15 9.64
CA LYS A 87 -7.90 -9.46 8.84
C LYS A 87 -7.39 -8.53 7.75
N ALA A 88 -6.37 -7.73 8.03
CA ALA A 88 -5.85 -6.74 7.08
C ALA A 88 -4.76 -7.30 6.15
N VAL A 89 -4.31 -8.54 6.38
CA VAL A 89 -3.13 -9.09 5.69
C VAL A 89 -3.34 -9.24 4.19
N LEU A 90 -4.56 -9.43 3.69
CA LEU A 90 -4.78 -9.50 2.23
C LEU A 90 -4.37 -8.20 1.53
N GLY A 91 -4.83 -7.05 2.02
CA GLY A 91 -4.43 -5.74 1.50
C GLY A 91 -2.98 -5.37 1.80
N MET A 92 -2.41 -5.85 2.92
CA MET A 92 -0.97 -5.70 3.19
C MET A 92 -0.13 -6.54 2.21
N ALA A 93 -0.58 -7.75 1.87
CA ALA A 93 0.12 -8.65 0.95
C ALA A 93 0.09 -8.11 -0.49
N ALA A 94 -1.04 -7.54 -0.93
CA ALA A 94 -1.15 -6.87 -2.22
C ALA A 94 -0.15 -5.71 -2.36
N GLU A 95 -0.11 -4.78 -1.39
CA GLU A 95 0.89 -3.70 -1.41
C GLU A 95 2.33 -4.23 -1.27
N ALA A 96 2.57 -5.23 -0.42
CA ALA A 96 3.91 -5.81 -0.27
C ALA A 96 4.40 -6.45 -1.56
N GLU A 97 3.56 -7.15 -2.31
CA GLU A 97 3.92 -7.71 -3.63
C GLU A 97 4.31 -6.60 -4.62
N GLU A 98 3.59 -5.47 -4.64
CA GLU A 98 3.95 -4.30 -5.47
C GLU A 98 5.28 -3.67 -5.06
N ILE A 99 5.58 -3.56 -3.77
CA ILE A 99 6.85 -2.97 -3.27
C ILE A 99 8.04 -3.91 -3.53
N LEU A 100 7.87 -5.22 -3.33
CA LEU A 100 8.96 -6.19 -3.44
C LEU A 100 9.21 -6.64 -4.89
N GLY A 101 8.16 -6.63 -5.72
CA GLY A 101 8.21 -6.96 -7.15
C GLY A 101 8.95 -8.28 -7.41
N ASP A 102 9.93 -8.23 -8.31
CA ASP A 102 10.74 -9.39 -8.70
C ASP A 102 11.63 -10.00 -7.62
N HIS A 103 11.74 -9.38 -6.44
CA HIS A 103 12.52 -9.96 -5.35
C HIS A 103 11.74 -10.98 -4.51
N LEU A 104 10.40 -10.91 -4.50
CA LEU A 104 9.53 -11.88 -3.82
C LEU A 104 9.50 -13.21 -4.60
N ILE A 105 10.01 -14.30 -4.02
CA ILE A 105 9.95 -15.65 -4.63
C ILE A 105 8.53 -16.22 -4.49
N GLN A 106 8.03 -16.29 -3.26
CA GLN A 106 6.71 -16.84 -2.95
C GLN A 106 6.18 -16.30 -1.62
N GLY A 107 4.88 -16.45 -1.39
CA GLY A 107 4.31 -16.23 -0.07
C GLY A 107 3.06 -17.04 0.25
N VAL A 108 2.70 -17.09 1.53
CA VAL A 108 1.50 -17.75 2.05
C VAL A 108 0.85 -16.85 3.10
N VAL A 109 -0.42 -16.50 2.91
CA VAL A 109 -1.18 -15.70 3.89
C VAL A 109 -2.47 -16.39 4.34
N SER A 110 -2.66 -16.41 5.66
CA SER A 110 -3.87 -16.92 6.33
C SER A 110 -4.82 -15.77 6.65
N VAL A 111 -6.01 -15.78 6.06
CA VAL A 111 -6.98 -14.68 6.26
C VAL A 111 -8.37 -15.22 6.62
N PRO A 112 -9.22 -14.44 7.30
CA PRO A 112 -10.57 -14.90 7.65
C PRO A 112 -11.44 -15.18 6.43
N HIS A 113 -12.25 -16.24 6.53
CA HIS A 113 -13.16 -16.69 5.49
C HIS A 113 -14.09 -15.56 4.99
N GLY A 114 -14.13 -15.36 3.67
CA GLY A 114 -14.97 -14.39 2.98
C GLY A 114 -14.35 -13.00 2.83
N ILE A 115 -13.13 -12.74 3.30
CA ILE A 115 -12.52 -11.41 3.22
C ILE A 115 -12.33 -10.95 1.76
N ARG A 116 -12.00 -11.86 0.83
CA ARG A 116 -11.93 -11.57 -0.62
C ARG A 116 -13.27 -11.05 -1.14
N ALA A 117 -14.36 -11.75 -0.82
CA ALA A 117 -15.70 -11.37 -1.24
C ALA A 117 -16.13 -10.02 -0.62
N CYS A 118 -15.82 -9.79 0.65
CA CYS A 118 -16.11 -8.50 1.30
C CYS A 118 -15.38 -7.32 0.65
N LEU A 119 -14.10 -7.49 0.28
CA LEU A 119 -13.33 -6.43 -0.42
C LEU A 119 -13.89 -6.15 -1.82
N GLN A 120 -14.24 -7.20 -2.58
CA GLN A 120 -14.90 -7.07 -3.88
C GLN A 120 -16.24 -6.32 -3.77
N GLN A 121 -17.09 -6.71 -2.82
CA GLN A 121 -18.38 -6.06 -2.55
C GLN A 121 -18.24 -4.61 -2.09
N ALA A 122 -17.14 -4.27 -1.41
CA ALA A 122 -16.82 -2.91 -0.98
C ALA A 122 -16.17 -2.05 -2.09
N GLY A 123 -15.89 -2.61 -3.27
CA GLY A 123 -15.17 -1.92 -4.35
C GLY A 123 -13.69 -1.65 -4.04
N MET A 124 -13.10 -2.42 -3.13
CA MET A 124 -11.71 -2.28 -2.65
C MET A 124 -10.78 -3.25 -3.38
N GLU A 125 -10.85 -3.24 -4.72
CA GLU A 125 -10.14 -4.16 -5.60
C GLU A 125 -8.61 -3.97 -5.50
N GLU A 126 -8.14 -2.78 -5.13
CA GLU A 126 -6.73 -2.47 -4.89
C GLU A 126 -6.14 -3.21 -3.67
N MET A 127 -6.98 -3.79 -2.81
CA MET A 127 -6.56 -4.62 -1.67
C MET A 127 -6.54 -6.12 -2.01
N LEU A 128 -6.84 -6.49 -3.26
CA LEU A 128 -6.76 -7.87 -3.74
C LEU A 128 -5.41 -8.11 -4.43
N LEU A 129 -4.95 -9.37 -4.38
CA LEU A 129 -3.79 -9.79 -5.15
C LEU A 129 -4.09 -9.80 -6.65
N LYS A 130 -3.10 -9.43 -7.47
CA LYS A 130 -3.21 -9.47 -8.93
C LYS A 130 -3.32 -10.92 -9.45
N PRO A 131 -3.86 -11.12 -10.67
CA PRO A 131 -3.73 -12.38 -11.38
C PRO A 131 -2.26 -12.83 -11.45
N HIS A 132 -2.01 -14.13 -11.24
CA HIS A 132 -0.66 -14.71 -11.20
C HIS A 132 0.27 -14.19 -10.08
N SER A 133 -0.31 -13.66 -8.99
CA SER A 133 0.42 -13.38 -7.74
C SER A 133 1.25 -14.58 -7.27
N ARG A 134 2.42 -14.30 -6.69
CA ARG A 134 3.31 -15.28 -6.05
C ARG A 134 2.86 -15.61 -4.61
N ILE A 135 1.79 -14.98 -4.13
CA ILE A 135 1.25 -15.16 -2.78
C ILE A 135 0.00 -16.05 -2.82
N GLN A 136 0.08 -17.20 -2.17
CA GLN A 136 -1.06 -18.07 -1.92
C GLN A 136 -1.90 -17.52 -0.75
N VAL A 137 -3.21 -17.43 -0.91
CA VAL A 137 -4.14 -16.99 0.14
C VAL A 137 -5.00 -18.16 0.56
N ILE A 138 -5.05 -18.42 1.86
CA ILE A 138 -5.87 -19.47 2.45
C ILE A 138 -6.91 -18.78 3.33
N GLU A 139 -8.17 -18.88 2.91
CA GLU A 139 -9.32 -18.37 3.64
C GLU A 139 -9.79 -19.43 4.64
N GLY A 140 -9.73 -19.11 5.94
CA GLY A 140 -10.11 -20.01 7.02
C GLY A 140 -10.55 -19.25 8.26
N ALA A 141 -10.40 -19.86 9.43
CA ALA A 141 -10.81 -19.30 10.71
C ALA A 141 -12.28 -18.77 10.72
N LYS A 142 -13.22 -19.56 10.20
CA LYS A 142 -14.64 -19.17 10.08
C LYS A 142 -15.18 -18.73 11.45
N HIS A 143 -15.90 -17.60 11.47
CA HIS A 143 -16.38 -16.95 12.70
C HIS A 143 -15.27 -16.59 13.73
N ASN A 144 -14.02 -16.45 13.28
CA ASN A 144 -12.80 -16.28 14.09
C ASN A 144 -12.48 -17.48 15.01
N LEU A 145 -12.96 -18.69 14.69
CA LEU A 145 -12.65 -19.94 15.38
C LEU A 145 -11.62 -20.76 14.58
N PRO A 146 -10.67 -21.48 15.21
CA PRO A 146 -9.75 -22.36 14.50
C PRO A 146 -10.50 -23.45 13.71
N ASP A 147 -10.13 -23.64 12.45
CA ASP A 147 -10.68 -24.66 11.56
C ASP A 147 -9.59 -25.36 10.73
N ARG A 148 -9.98 -26.28 9.85
CA ARG A 148 -9.05 -27.07 9.03
C ARG A 148 -8.24 -26.21 8.05
N GLU A 149 -8.83 -25.17 7.48
CA GLU A 149 -8.10 -24.29 6.55
C GLU A 149 -7.14 -23.35 7.30
N ALA A 150 -7.48 -22.88 8.51
CA ALA A 150 -6.54 -22.17 9.38
C ALA A 150 -5.35 -23.07 9.79
N LEU A 151 -5.59 -24.34 10.12
CA LEU A 151 -4.54 -25.31 10.40
C LEU A 151 -3.66 -25.57 9.15
N ARG A 152 -4.29 -25.73 7.98
CA ARG A 152 -3.58 -25.87 6.70
C ARG A 152 -2.69 -24.67 6.41
N ALA A 153 -3.20 -23.46 6.61
CA ALA A 153 -2.43 -22.23 6.43
C ALA A 153 -1.24 -22.14 7.39
N ALA A 154 -1.44 -22.51 8.66
CA ALA A 154 -0.36 -22.57 9.64
C ALA A 154 0.72 -23.61 9.26
N SER A 155 0.33 -24.80 8.77
CA SER A 155 1.27 -25.81 8.27
C SER A 155 2.05 -25.33 7.05
N MET A 156 1.40 -24.71 6.06
CA MET A 156 2.08 -24.17 4.88
C MET A 156 3.01 -23.00 5.21
N ILE A 157 2.66 -22.16 6.18
CA ILE A 157 3.55 -21.10 6.71
C ILE A 157 4.76 -21.71 7.41
N ARG A 158 4.57 -22.77 8.20
CA ARG A 158 5.65 -23.53 8.87
C ARG A 158 6.59 -24.15 7.83
N GLU A 159 6.05 -24.89 6.87
CA GLU A 159 6.82 -25.57 5.81
C GLU A 159 7.62 -24.60 4.95
N LEU A 160 7.04 -23.44 4.61
CA LEU A 160 7.76 -22.36 3.92
C LEU A 160 8.93 -21.84 4.77
N ALA A 161 8.72 -21.61 6.07
CA ALA A 161 9.76 -21.11 6.97
C ALA A 161 10.86 -22.15 7.29
N GLU A 162 10.50 -23.42 7.40
CA GLU A 162 11.42 -24.56 7.60
C GLU A 162 12.35 -24.77 6.39
N GLY A 163 11.92 -24.37 5.19
CA GLY A 163 12.71 -24.44 3.96
C GLY A 163 13.68 -23.27 3.71
N LEU A 164 13.75 -22.27 4.59
CA LEU A 164 14.60 -21.08 4.39
C LEU A 164 16.04 -21.29 4.86
N THR A 165 16.95 -20.58 4.20
CA THR A 165 18.38 -20.56 4.52
C THR A 165 18.80 -19.25 5.20
N ALA A 166 20.06 -19.17 5.64
CA ALA A 166 20.62 -17.94 6.22
C ALA A 166 20.76 -16.78 5.21
N ASP A 167 20.68 -17.06 3.90
CA ASP A 167 20.73 -16.06 2.83
C ASP A 167 19.33 -15.52 2.46
N ASP A 168 18.25 -16.05 3.03
CA ASP A 168 16.87 -15.68 2.71
C ASP A 168 16.29 -14.62 3.68
N LEU A 169 15.29 -13.87 3.19
CA LEU A 169 14.58 -12.86 3.97
C LEU A 169 13.09 -13.19 4.06
N LEU A 170 12.59 -13.41 5.29
CA LEU A 170 11.17 -13.62 5.56
C LEU A 170 10.50 -12.33 6.04
N LEU A 171 9.60 -11.78 5.23
CA LEU A 171 8.70 -10.69 5.64
C LEU A 171 7.44 -11.28 6.29
N VAL A 172 7.22 -10.96 7.56
CA VAL A 172 6.06 -11.43 8.33
C VAL A 172 5.04 -10.30 8.48
N LEU A 173 3.86 -10.46 7.87
CA LEU A 173 2.74 -9.51 7.93
C LEU A 173 1.72 -9.95 9.00
N ILE A 174 1.55 -9.14 10.05
CA ILE A 174 0.65 -9.45 11.17
C ILE A 174 -0.43 -8.38 11.26
N SER A 175 -1.68 -8.78 11.41
CA SER A 175 -2.78 -7.88 11.77
C SER A 175 -3.69 -8.50 12.83
N GLY A 176 -4.43 -7.65 13.55
CA GLY A 176 -5.29 -8.08 14.64
C GLY A 176 -6.42 -9.02 14.21
N ASN A 177 -6.66 -10.04 15.04
CA ASN A 177 -7.88 -10.84 15.01
C ASN A 177 -8.89 -10.27 16.02
N VAL A 178 -10.19 -10.37 15.71
CA VAL A 178 -11.23 -10.08 16.71
C VAL A 178 -11.68 -11.40 17.30
N TRP A 179 -11.26 -11.66 18.53
CA TRP A 179 -11.86 -12.72 19.34
C TRP A 179 -13.25 -12.25 19.77
N ASN A 180 -14.30 -12.87 19.21
CA ASN A 180 -15.67 -12.63 19.64
C ASN A 180 -16.11 -13.80 20.55
N PRO A 181 -16.32 -13.62 21.86
CA PRO A 181 -16.75 -14.70 22.74
C PRO A 181 -18.13 -15.28 22.36
N ARG A 182 -18.95 -14.56 21.58
CA ARG A 182 -20.29 -14.98 21.16
C ARG A 182 -20.33 -15.78 19.85
N SER A 183 -19.21 -16.08 19.20
CA SER A 183 -19.21 -16.85 17.95
C SER A 183 -19.32 -18.38 18.12
N ARG A 184 -19.80 -18.85 19.28
CA ARG A 184 -19.98 -20.27 19.64
C ARG A 184 -21.45 -20.73 19.68
N GLU A 185 -22.37 -19.86 19.26
CA GLU A 185 -23.81 -20.15 19.09
C GLU A 185 -24.13 -20.45 17.62
#